data_AF-A0A2M8SBC9-F1
#
_entry.id   AF-A0A2M8SBC9-F1
#
_cell.length_a   1.000
_cell.length_b   1.000
_cell.length_c   1.000
_cell.angle_alpha   90.00
_cell.angle_beta   90.00
_cell.angle_gamma   90.00
#
_symmetry.space_group_name_H-M   'P 1'
#
loop_
_entity.id
_entity.type
_entity.pdbx_description
1 polymer ?
#
loop_
_entity_poly.entity_id
_entity_poly.type
_entity_poly.pdbx_seq_one_letter_code
_entity_poly.pdbx_strand_id
1 'polypeptide(L)'
;MHTYMLEEMSDSVAEHCGANRDDVLRVLSEYWSDKIAHVWQVDDVIEAAVRTGKPITAQAANDVLQDVFDHLDCEYGITWTTIEVALEDYDFELRRLSPDDWPNVYGIFNVRREDESGGIRFGSEDNDLGNLPDAVALAEKLARENPDKVIVIESVSDCRLCVPRMSVVGVDGEIVVE
;
A
#
# COMPACT_ATOMS: atom_id res chain seq x y z
N MET A 1 -11.25 22.21 -9.22
CA MET A 1 -10.73 20.84 -9.44
C MET A 1 -9.45 20.93 -10.28
N HIS A 2 -8.46 20.07 -10.08
CA HIS A 2 -7.25 20.06 -10.92
C HIS A 2 -7.57 19.58 -12.35
N THR A 3 -6.89 20.15 -13.36
CA THR A 3 -7.15 19.82 -14.78
C THR A 3 -6.99 18.34 -15.09
N TYR A 4 -5.95 17.68 -14.53
CA TYR A 4 -5.71 16.25 -14.77
C TYR A 4 -6.87 15.37 -14.26
N MET A 5 -7.48 15.73 -13.12
CA MET A 5 -8.66 15.01 -12.60
C MET A 5 -9.87 15.18 -13.52
N LEU A 6 -10.06 16.37 -14.10
CA LEU A 6 -11.15 16.60 -15.05
C LEU A 6 -10.94 15.80 -16.34
N GLU A 7 -9.69 15.68 -16.80
CA GLU A 7 -9.32 14.86 -17.94
C GLU A 7 -9.58 13.37 -17.65
N GLU A 8 -9.10 12.84 -16.52
CA GLU A 8 -9.34 11.47 -16.09
C GLU A 8 -10.83 11.13 -15.97
N MET A 9 -11.61 12.01 -15.31
CA MET A 9 -13.07 11.87 -15.22
C MET A 9 -13.71 11.87 -16.62
N SER A 10 -13.24 12.71 -17.53
CA SER A 10 -13.78 12.79 -18.89
C SER A 10 -13.50 11.53 -19.70
N ASP A 11 -12.31 10.94 -19.55
CA ASP A 11 -11.92 9.68 -20.17
C ASP A 11 -12.81 8.53 -19.67
N SER A 12 -12.94 8.40 -18.34
CA SER A 12 -13.76 7.35 -17.73
C SER A 12 -15.23 7.43 -18.15
N VAL A 13 -15.83 8.63 -18.12
CA VAL A 13 -17.23 8.83 -18.52
C VAL A 13 -17.42 8.57 -20.01
N ALA A 14 -16.51 9.04 -20.87
CA ALA A 14 -16.60 8.80 -22.31
C ALA A 14 -16.56 7.31 -22.64
N GLU A 15 -15.65 6.56 -22.02
CA GLU A 15 -15.50 5.12 -22.18
C GLU A 15 -16.77 4.35 -21.75
N HIS A 16 -17.30 4.65 -20.55
CA HIS A 16 -18.38 3.85 -19.96
C HIS A 16 -19.78 4.29 -20.41
N CYS A 17 -19.95 5.54 -20.82
CA CYS A 17 -21.24 6.07 -21.25
C CYS A 17 -21.35 6.24 -22.77
N GLY A 18 -20.28 5.97 -23.54
CA GLY A 18 -20.25 6.18 -24.99
C GLY A 18 -20.40 7.66 -25.39
N ALA A 19 -20.00 8.57 -24.50
CA ALA A 19 -20.08 10.01 -24.72
C ALA A 19 -18.83 10.53 -25.44
N ASN A 20 -18.93 11.71 -26.07
CA ASN A 20 -17.76 12.39 -26.59
C ASN A 20 -16.93 12.96 -25.43
N ARG A 21 -15.66 12.57 -25.33
CA ARG A 21 -14.73 13.00 -24.28
C ARG A 21 -14.62 14.52 -24.15
N ASP A 22 -14.47 15.24 -25.25
CA ASP A 22 -14.26 16.70 -25.23
C ASP A 22 -15.53 17.43 -24.76
N ASP A 23 -16.71 16.93 -25.13
CA ASP A 23 -17.98 17.44 -24.63
C ASP A 23 -18.11 17.21 -23.11
N VAL A 24 -17.72 16.03 -22.62
CA VAL A 24 -17.72 15.72 -21.17
C VAL A 24 -16.74 16.64 -20.43
N LEU A 25 -15.51 16.77 -20.92
CA LEU A 25 -14.49 17.62 -20.31
C LEU A 25 -14.95 19.09 -20.23
N ARG A 26 -15.61 19.59 -21.29
CA ARG A 26 -16.17 20.94 -21.31
C ARG A 26 -17.23 21.11 -20.22
N VAL A 27 -18.19 20.20 -20.13
CA VAL A 27 -19.27 20.25 -19.12
C VAL A 27 -18.70 20.17 -17.70
N LEU A 28 -17.75 19.26 -17.46
CA LEU A 28 -17.11 19.13 -16.15
C LEU A 28 -16.33 20.42 -15.79
N SER A 29 -15.60 20.99 -16.75
CA SER A 29 -14.85 22.24 -16.54
C SER A 29 -15.77 23.42 -16.21
N GLU A 30 -16.90 23.55 -16.92
CA GLU A 30 -17.92 24.56 -16.62
C GLU A 30 -18.53 24.34 -15.23
N TYR A 31 -18.89 23.10 -14.89
CA TYR A 31 -19.46 22.76 -13.58
C TYR A 31 -18.52 23.08 -12.41
N TRP A 32 -17.23 22.83 -12.58
CA TRP A 32 -16.21 23.07 -11.55
C TRP A 32 -15.61 24.50 -11.59
N SER A 33 -16.10 25.39 -12.46
CA SER A 33 -15.55 26.74 -12.65
C SER A 33 -15.64 27.64 -11.41
N ASP A 34 -16.62 27.38 -10.54
CA ASP A 34 -16.87 28.10 -9.28
C ASP A 34 -16.77 27.19 -8.05
N LYS A 35 -16.20 25.99 -8.19
CA LYS A 35 -16.14 24.96 -7.14
C LYS A 35 -14.72 24.40 -6.96
N ILE A 36 -14.41 24.03 -5.73
CA ILE A 36 -13.20 23.30 -5.38
C ILE A 36 -13.59 22.00 -4.66
N ALA A 37 -12.84 20.94 -4.90
CA ALA A 37 -12.91 19.70 -4.16
C ALA A 37 -11.48 19.20 -3.94
N HIS A 38 -11.22 18.69 -2.75
CA HIS A 38 -10.06 17.86 -2.47
C HIS A 38 -10.42 16.42 -2.83
N VAL A 39 -9.52 15.75 -3.56
CA VAL A 39 -9.70 14.34 -3.92
C VAL A 39 -8.58 13.56 -3.27
N TRP A 40 -8.96 12.43 -2.69
CA TRP A 40 -8.07 11.45 -2.11
C TRP A 40 -8.13 10.19 -2.98
N GLN A 41 -6.96 9.65 -3.30
CA GLN A 41 -6.77 8.47 -4.15
C GLN A 41 -6.15 7.33 -3.34
N VAL A 42 -6.24 6.11 -3.86
CA VAL A 42 -5.67 4.91 -3.25
C VAL A 42 -4.17 5.11 -2.94
N ASP A 43 -3.46 5.77 -3.85
CA ASP A 43 -2.03 6.08 -3.69
C ASP A 43 -1.74 6.99 -2.48
N ASP A 44 -2.64 7.92 -2.14
CA ASP A 44 -2.47 8.78 -0.95
C ASP A 44 -2.54 7.95 0.34
N VAL A 45 -3.42 6.94 0.39
CA VAL A 45 -3.53 6.04 1.56
C VAL A 45 -2.36 5.09 1.63
N ILE A 46 -1.87 4.59 0.48
CA ILE A 46 -0.65 3.78 0.42
C ILE A 46 0.55 4.58 0.95
N GLU A 47 0.71 5.83 0.51
CA GLU A 47 1.77 6.72 1.00
C GLU A 47 1.67 6.92 2.51
N ALA A 48 0.48 7.22 3.03
CA ALA A 48 0.26 7.40 4.47
C ALA A 48 0.56 6.12 5.27
N ALA A 49 0.16 4.95 4.77
CA ALA A 49 0.44 3.67 5.40
C ALA A 49 1.94 3.37 5.43
N VAL A 50 2.63 3.58 4.31
CA VAL A 50 4.09 3.38 4.21
C VAL A 50 4.85 4.32 5.12
N ARG A 51 4.46 5.61 5.18
CA ARG A 51 5.05 6.61 6.08
C ARG A 51 4.87 6.24 7.56
N THR A 52 3.78 5.56 7.89
CA THR A 52 3.51 5.06 9.26
C THR A 52 4.03 3.64 9.49
N GLY A 53 4.76 3.07 8.53
CA GLY A 53 5.37 1.75 8.62
C GLY A 53 4.36 0.60 8.64
N LYS A 54 3.18 0.80 8.05
CA LYS A 54 2.14 -0.21 7.86
C LYS A 54 2.15 -0.68 6.40
N PRO A 55 2.54 -1.92 6.11
CA PRO A 55 2.36 -2.48 4.78
C PRO A 55 0.87 -2.59 4.47
N ILE A 56 0.49 -2.34 3.22
CA ILE A 56 -0.91 -2.30 2.81
C ILE A 56 -1.07 -2.81 1.37
N THR A 57 -2.26 -3.28 1.02
CA THR A 57 -2.60 -3.60 -0.38
C THR A 57 -3.43 -2.48 -1.01
N ALA A 58 -3.41 -2.38 -2.34
CA ALA A 58 -4.26 -1.41 -3.05
C ALA A 58 -5.75 -1.58 -2.70
N GLN A 59 -6.21 -2.83 -2.55
CA GLN A 59 -7.60 -3.10 -2.14
C GLN A 59 -7.87 -2.62 -0.70
N ALA A 60 -6.98 -2.91 0.25
CA ALA A 60 -7.15 -2.45 1.62
C ALA A 60 -7.10 -0.92 1.73
N ALA A 61 -6.24 -0.26 0.95
CA ALA A 61 -6.19 1.19 0.86
C ALA A 61 -7.50 1.79 0.30
N ASN A 62 -8.09 1.14 -0.71
CA ASN A 62 -9.42 1.50 -1.20
C ASN A 62 -10.51 1.29 -0.14
N ASP A 63 -10.46 0.20 0.62
CA ASP A 63 -11.42 -0.07 1.68
C ASP A 63 -11.32 0.98 2.81
N VAL A 64 -10.11 1.43 3.16
CA VAL A 64 -9.88 2.54 4.10
C VAL A 64 -10.46 3.85 3.57
N LEU A 65 -10.28 4.17 2.28
CA LEU A 65 -10.90 5.36 1.69
C LEU A 65 -12.43 5.29 1.75
N GLN A 66 -13.00 4.13 1.47
CA GLN A 66 -14.45 3.91 1.51
C GLN A 66 -14.98 4.11 2.93
N ASP A 67 -14.29 3.57 3.93
CA ASP A 67 -14.65 3.73 5.35
C ASP A 67 -14.57 5.20 5.81
N VAL A 68 -13.51 5.91 5.42
CA VAL A 68 -13.38 7.36 5.68
C VAL A 68 -14.51 8.15 5.03
N PHE A 69 -14.89 7.79 3.81
CA PHE A 69 -15.99 8.45 3.09
C PHE A 69 -17.35 8.19 3.77
N ASP A 70 -17.62 6.95 4.20
CA ASP A 70 -18.89 6.56 4.82
C ASP A 70 -19.09 7.20 6.20
N HIS A 71 -17.99 7.57 6.88
CA HIS A 71 -18.00 8.21 8.20
C HIS A 71 -17.65 9.70 8.17
N LEU A 72 -17.65 10.33 6.99
CA LEU A 72 -17.27 11.72 6.82
C LEU A 72 -18.23 12.70 7.53
N ASP A 73 -17.64 13.58 8.35
CA ASP A 73 -18.31 14.79 8.84
C ASP A 73 -18.05 15.97 7.90
N CYS A 74 -19.12 16.54 7.34
CA CYS A 74 -19.04 17.65 6.40
C CYS A 74 -18.56 18.96 7.04
N GLU A 75 -18.52 19.08 8.36
CA GLU A 75 -17.97 20.24 9.06
C GLU A 75 -16.44 20.26 9.07
N TYR A 76 -15.79 19.09 9.01
CA TYR A 76 -14.33 18.96 9.20
C TYR A 76 -13.56 18.57 7.93
N GLY A 77 -14.22 17.93 6.96
CA GLY A 77 -13.58 17.45 5.74
C GLY A 77 -12.58 16.32 5.98
N ILE A 78 -11.90 15.87 4.91
CA ILE A 78 -10.88 14.81 4.98
C ILE A 78 -9.49 15.45 4.96
N THR A 79 -8.67 15.09 5.95
CA THR A 79 -7.28 15.55 6.11
C THR A 79 -6.32 14.35 6.16
N TRP A 80 -5.01 14.60 6.07
CA TRP A 80 -4.00 13.56 6.31
C TRP A 80 -4.19 12.86 7.65
N THR A 81 -4.51 13.61 8.70
CA THR A 81 -4.79 13.04 10.02
C THR A 81 -6.01 12.13 10.00
N THR A 82 -7.03 12.41 9.18
CA THR A 82 -8.19 11.53 9.02
C THR A 82 -7.76 10.17 8.47
N ILE A 83 -6.90 10.16 7.44
CA ILE A 83 -6.37 8.93 6.84
C ILE A 83 -5.46 8.19 7.83
N GLU A 84 -4.56 8.90 8.51
CA GLU A 84 -3.65 8.31 9.50
C GLU A 84 -4.41 7.64 10.66
N VAL A 85 -5.47 8.29 11.17
CA VAL A 85 -6.33 7.72 12.21
C VAL A 85 -7.07 6.49 11.70
N ALA A 86 -7.63 6.52 10.49
CA ALA A 86 -8.28 5.34 9.90
C ALA A 86 -7.29 4.17 9.73
N LEU A 87 -6.04 4.49 9.43
CA LEU A 87 -4.97 3.50 9.37
C LEU A 87 -4.54 2.99 10.75
N GLU A 88 -4.84 3.65 11.88
CA GLU A 88 -4.47 3.13 13.21
C GLU A 88 -5.18 1.80 13.50
N ASP A 89 -6.45 1.69 13.14
CA ASP A 89 -7.28 0.49 13.29
C ASP A 89 -7.00 -0.58 12.23
N TYR A 90 -6.24 -0.24 11.19
CA TYR A 90 -5.81 -1.19 10.17
C TYR A 90 -4.75 -2.15 10.72
N ASP A 91 -5.07 -3.45 10.69
CA ASP A 91 -4.19 -4.55 11.06
C ASP A 91 -3.81 -5.36 9.82
N PHE A 92 -2.51 -5.54 9.60
CA PHE A 92 -1.96 -6.25 8.46
C PHE A 92 -1.23 -7.51 8.88
N GLU A 93 -1.76 -8.66 8.49
CA GLU A 93 -1.14 -9.95 8.75
C GLU A 93 -0.49 -10.52 7.49
N LEU A 94 0.84 -10.32 7.40
CA LEU A 94 1.67 -10.78 6.28
C LEU A 94 1.54 -12.29 6.00
N ARG A 95 1.28 -13.08 7.04
CA ARG A 95 1.11 -14.55 6.98
C ARG A 95 -0.21 -15.02 6.38
N ARG A 96 -1.22 -14.16 6.31
CA ARG A 96 -2.54 -14.51 5.76
C ARG A 96 -2.62 -14.34 4.25
N LEU A 97 -1.62 -13.71 3.64
CA LEU A 97 -1.59 -13.44 2.21
C LEU A 97 -1.20 -14.69 1.42
N SER A 98 -1.90 -14.90 0.32
CA SER A 98 -1.46 -15.88 -0.67
C SER A 98 -0.29 -15.32 -1.47
N PRO A 99 0.58 -16.17 -2.05
CA PRO A 99 1.65 -15.70 -2.93
C PRO A 99 1.16 -14.85 -4.12
N ASP A 100 -0.08 -15.07 -4.56
CA ASP A 100 -0.70 -14.30 -5.64
C ASP A 100 -1.01 -12.85 -5.24
N ASP A 101 -1.12 -12.57 -3.94
CA ASP A 101 -1.39 -11.23 -3.40
C ASP A 101 -0.12 -10.39 -3.20
N TRP A 102 1.05 -11.04 -3.09
CA TRP A 102 2.30 -10.37 -2.75
C TRP A 102 2.67 -9.21 -3.69
N PRO A 103 2.49 -9.29 -5.02
CA PRO A 103 2.78 -8.16 -5.91
C PRO A 103 1.95 -6.90 -5.64
N ASN A 104 0.84 -7.05 -4.92
CA ASN A 104 -0.06 -5.95 -4.57
C ASN A 104 0.18 -5.41 -3.16
N VAL A 105 1.26 -5.85 -2.47
CA VAL A 105 1.61 -5.36 -1.14
C VAL A 105 2.67 -4.28 -1.25
N TYR A 106 2.34 -3.10 -0.75
CA TYR A 106 3.21 -1.94 -0.66
C TYR A 106 3.68 -1.78 0.78
N GLY A 107 4.98 -1.54 0.98
CA GLY A 107 5.53 -1.34 2.31
C GLY A 107 7.05 -1.27 2.27
N ILE A 108 7.64 -1.12 3.45
CA ILE A 108 9.09 -1.19 3.60
C ILE A 108 9.42 -2.49 4.31
N PHE A 109 10.26 -3.31 3.70
CA PHE A 109 10.60 -4.63 4.23
C PHE A 109 12.09 -4.73 4.54
N ASN A 110 12.42 -5.41 5.63
CA ASN A 110 13.78 -5.73 6.01
C ASN A 110 13.95 -7.26 5.99
N VAL A 111 14.93 -7.74 5.24
CA VAL A 111 15.26 -9.16 5.13
C VAL A 111 16.57 -9.42 5.84
N ARG A 112 16.56 -10.30 6.85
CA ARG A 112 17.75 -10.63 7.63
C ARG A 112 17.71 -12.04 8.18
N ARG A 113 18.85 -12.55 8.62
CA ARG A 113 18.88 -13.73 9.47
C ARG A 113 18.38 -13.36 10.86
N GLU A 114 17.69 -14.29 11.52
CA GLU A 114 17.12 -14.04 12.85
C GLU A 114 18.20 -13.68 13.90
N ASP A 115 19.40 -14.26 13.78
CA ASP A 115 20.55 -14.04 14.65
C ASP A 115 21.38 -12.80 14.33
N GLU A 116 21.05 -12.07 13.25
CA GLU A 116 21.77 -10.88 12.81
C GLU A 116 20.98 -9.60 13.11
N SER A 117 21.71 -8.55 13.52
CA SER A 117 21.15 -7.22 13.78
C SER A 117 21.07 -6.33 12.53
N GLY A 118 21.65 -6.77 11.42
CA GLY A 118 21.65 -6.07 10.13
C GLY A 118 20.81 -6.81 9.11
N GLY A 119 20.15 -6.07 8.21
CA GLY A 119 19.33 -6.64 7.15
C GLY A 119 19.40 -5.82 5.86
N ILE A 120 18.87 -6.40 4.80
CA ILE A 120 18.73 -5.76 3.50
C ILE A 120 17.32 -5.17 3.42
N ARG A 121 17.25 -3.85 3.27
CA ARG A 121 16.01 -3.07 3.19
C ARG A 121 15.51 -2.99 1.75
N PHE A 122 14.20 -3.11 1.57
CA PHE A 122 13.45 -2.88 0.34
C PHE A 122 12.47 -1.74 0.57
N GLY A 123 12.60 -0.69 -0.25
CA GLY A 123 11.84 0.55 -0.10
C GLY A 123 12.42 1.54 0.91
N SER A 124 11.89 2.76 0.89
CA SER A 124 12.27 3.87 1.76
C SER A 124 11.07 4.78 2.05
N GLU A 125 11.22 5.59 3.09
CA GLU A 125 10.24 6.64 3.42
C GLU A 125 10.20 7.77 2.38
N ASP A 126 11.20 7.83 1.46
CA ASP A 126 11.36 8.87 0.44
C ASP A 126 10.65 8.50 -0.89
N ASN A 127 9.50 7.83 -0.82
CA ASN A 127 8.67 7.38 -1.97
C ASN A 127 9.23 6.22 -2.82
N ASP A 128 10.08 5.37 -2.24
CA ASP A 128 10.38 4.06 -2.82
C ASP A 128 9.51 3.00 -2.15
N LEU A 129 8.38 2.68 -2.79
CA LEU A 129 7.47 1.64 -2.31
C LEU A 129 8.16 0.29 -2.47
N GLY A 130 8.65 -0.27 -1.37
CA GLY A 130 9.30 -1.57 -1.36
C GLY A 130 8.39 -2.67 -1.89
N ASN A 131 9.00 -3.67 -2.52
CA ASN A 131 8.31 -4.77 -3.20
C ASN A 131 8.43 -6.05 -2.37
N LEU A 132 7.31 -6.58 -1.86
CA LEU A 132 7.30 -7.81 -1.06
C LEU A 132 7.85 -9.03 -1.85
N PRO A 133 7.48 -9.26 -3.12
CA PRO A 133 8.08 -10.29 -3.97
C PRO A 133 9.62 -10.27 -4.00
N ASP A 134 10.25 -9.10 -4.09
CA ASP A 134 11.71 -8.99 -4.12
C ASP A 134 12.33 -9.33 -2.75
N ALA A 135 11.68 -8.90 -1.67
CA ALA A 135 12.05 -9.26 -0.31
C ALA A 135 11.96 -10.78 -0.08
N VAL A 136 10.88 -11.42 -0.55
CA VAL A 136 10.71 -12.88 -0.48
C VAL A 136 11.78 -13.59 -1.31
N ALA A 137 12.00 -13.19 -2.57
CA ALA A 137 13.00 -13.80 -3.43
C ALA A 137 14.40 -13.77 -2.82
N LEU A 138 14.77 -12.67 -2.15
CA LEU A 138 16.02 -12.61 -1.40
C LEU A 138 16.01 -13.54 -0.19
N ALA A 139 14.92 -13.57 0.57
CA ALA A 139 14.81 -14.43 1.75
C ALA A 139 14.94 -15.91 1.39
N GLU A 140 14.29 -16.36 0.31
CA GLU A 140 14.42 -17.72 -0.20
C GLU A 140 15.86 -18.03 -0.62
N LYS A 141 16.52 -17.09 -1.30
CA LYS A 141 17.93 -17.25 -1.69
C LYS A 141 18.81 -17.45 -0.45
N LEU A 142 18.64 -16.62 0.57
CA LEU A 142 19.41 -16.70 1.81
C LEU A 142 19.13 -18.01 2.57
N ALA A 143 17.88 -18.48 2.56
CA ALA A 143 17.49 -19.76 3.17
C ALA A 143 18.10 -20.96 2.44
N ARG A 144 18.18 -20.94 1.10
CA ARG A 144 18.88 -21.98 0.33
C ARG A 144 20.39 -22.00 0.61
N GLU A 145 20.99 -20.83 0.78
CA GLU A 145 22.41 -20.69 1.10
C GLU A 145 22.74 -21.07 2.56
N ASN A 146 21.74 -21.02 3.46
CA ASN A 146 21.91 -21.24 4.90
C ASN A 146 20.73 -22.09 5.44
N PRO A 147 20.65 -23.38 5.11
CA PRO A 147 19.49 -24.22 5.41
C PRO A 147 19.25 -24.46 6.92
N ASP A 148 20.25 -24.20 7.76
CA ASP A 148 20.16 -24.28 9.23
C ASP A 148 19.71 -22.97 9.90
N LYS A 149 19.44 -21.93 9.10
CA LYS A 149 19.11 -20.58 9.58
C LYS A 149 17.69 -20.19 9.22
N VAL A 150 17.06 -19.45 10.14
CA VAL A 150 15.78 -18.79 9.91
C VAL A 150 16.05 -17.43 9.30
N ILE A 151 15.49 -17.19 8.11
CA ILE A 151 15.46 -15.86 7.51
C ILE A 151 14.14 -15.21 7.90
N VAL A 152 14.18 -13.93 8.26
CA VAL A 152 13.01 -13.16 8.67
C VAL A 152 12.80 -12.02 7.69
N ILE A 153 11.55 -11.85 7.27
CA ILE A 153 11.07 -10.67 6.56
C ILE A 153 10.20 -9.92 7.55
N GLU A 154 10.56 -8.68 7.87
CA GLU A 154 9.83 -7.83 8.80
C GLU A 154 9.50 -6.50 8.13
N SER A 155 8.30 -5.98 8.37
CA SER A 155 7.99 -4.61 7.97
C SER A 155 8.75 -3.60 8.84
N VAL A 156 9.19 -2.50 8.26
CA VAL A 156 9.79 -1.41 9.02
C VAL A 156 8.65 -0.58 9.60
N SER A 157 8.38 -0.77 10.89
CA SER A 157 7.35 -0.04 11.63
C SER A 157 7.95 0.62 12.88
N ASP A 158 7.44 1.80 13.23
CA ASP A 158 7.72 2.44 14.51
C ASP A 158 7.10 1.66 15.70
N CYS A 159 6.10 0.82 15.43
CA CYS A 159 5.46 -0.02 16.44
C CYS A 159 6.18 -1.37 16.59
N ARG A 160 7.11 -1.46 17.55
CA ARG A 160 7.87 -2.69 17.84
C ARG A 160 7.04 -3.88 18.32
N LEU A 161 5.79 -3.68 18.73
CA LEU A 161 4.93 -4.72 19.29
C LEU A 161 4.06 -5.41 18.24
N CYS A 162 3.87 -4.77 17.09
CA CYS A 162 2.93 -5.20 16.06
C CYS A 162 3.60 -5.15 14.69
N VAL A 163 4.81 -5.68 14.56
CA VAL A 163 5.53 -5.69 13.28
C VAL A 163 5.08 -6.90 12.46
N PRO A 164 4.33 -6.72 11.35
CA PRO A 164 4.09 -7.78 10.40
C PRO A 164 5.40 -8.47 10.03
N ARG A 165 5.46 -9.78 10.24
CA ARG A 165 6.65 -10.60 10.00
C ARG A 165 6.28 -11.96 9.42
N MET A 166 7.18 -12.49 8.59
CA MET A 166 7.19 -13.89 8.18
C MET A 166 8.60 -14.45 8.24
N SER A 167 8.69 -15.77 8.34
CA SER A 167 9.92 -16.53 8.39
C SER A 167 10.05 -17.36 7.11
N VAL A 168 11.27 -17.47 6.60
CA VAL A 168 11.60 -18.32 5.46
C VAL A 168 12.66 -19.31 5.91
N VAL A 169 12.35 -20.60 5.78
CA VAL A 169 13.20 -21.71 6.23
C VAL A 169 13.40 -22.73 5.12
N GLY A 170 14.60 -23.30 5.05
CA GLY A 170 14.90 -24.45 4.20
C GLY A 170 14.60 -25.74 4.96
N VAL A 171 13.60 -26.52 4.53
CA VAL A 171 13.25 -27.81 5.12
C VAL A 171 13.46 -28.89 4.06
N ASP A 172 14.40 -29.81 4.30
CA ASP A 172 14.67 -30.96 3.41
C ASP A 172 14.92 -30.61 1.93
N GLY A 173 15.43 -29.39 1.66
CA GLY A 173 15.69 -28.89 0.31
C GLY A 173 14.52 -28.13 -0.32
N GLU A 174 13.38 -28.06 0.36
CA GLU A 174 12.24 -27.20 0.01
C GLU A 174 12.28 -25.89 0.82
N ILE A 175 11.67 -24.83 0.29
CA ILE A 175 11.58 -23.55 0.97
C ILE A 175 10.15 -23.38 1.49
N VAL A 176 10.03 -23.11 2.78
CA VAL A 176 8.76 -22.88 3.46
C VAL A 176 8.73 -21.43 3.95
N VAL A 177 7.62 -20.74 3.68
CA VAL A 177 7.33 -19.38 4.15
C VAL A 177 6.23 -19.45 5.20
N GLU A 178 6.51 -18.98 6.43
CA GLU A 178 5.66 -19.12 7.64
C GLU A 178 5.35 -17.81 8.39
#